data_AF-A0A1B6C1Q5-F1
#
_entry.id   AF-A0A1B6C1Q5-F1
#
_cell.length_a   1.000
_cell.length_b   1.000
_cell.length_c   1.000
_cell.angle_alpha   90.00
_cell.angle_beta   90.00
_cell.angle_gamma   90.00
#
_symmetry.space_group_name_H-M   'P 1'
#
loop_
_entity.id
_entity.type
_entity.pdbx_description
1 polymer ?
#
loop_
_entity_poly.entity_id
_entity_poly.type
_entity_poly.pdbx_seq_one_letter_code
_entity_poly.pdbx_strand_id
1 'polypeptide(L)'
;VKVHYDEMKRVTTRRHKYFYHPIRDTPFSLGLALPDGYGMYEVLGEREIKLSSVNVTEYFKGNNWKVHPDWVYCEYNYANEHYFATPEEQVLHFLSRTRKPGWKWMSLRPRSPSRSQESGHSNMKKMEKDSYYCDKTLMQSLVFDAIITHELEHASRPSSAIKEDKQ
;
A
#
# COMPACT_ATOMS: atom_id res chain seq x y z
N VAL A 1 17.94 -17.82 -14.34
CA VAL A 1 16.90 -18.38 -13.45
C VAL A 1 15.63 -18.57 -14.26
N LYS A 2 14.94 -19.70 -14.09
CA LYS A 2 13.60 -19.91 -14.65
C LYS A 2 12.58 -19.49 -13.59
N VAL A 3 11.76 -18.49 -13.91
CA VAL A 3 10.71 -17.98 -13.02
C VAL A 3 9.37 -18.46 -13.57
N HIS A 4 8.57 -19.06 -12.70
CA HIS A 4 7.26 -19.61 -13.04
C HIS A 4 6.16 -18.62 -12.66
N TYR A 5 5.14 -18.53 -13.51
CA TYR A 5 3.96 -17.69 -13.32
C TYR A 5 2.70 -18.54 -13.52
N ASP A 6 1.58 -18.05 -12.99
CA ASP A 6 0.25 -18.65 -13.11
C ASP A 6 0.25 -20.16 -12.79
N GLU A 7 0.66 -20.52 -11.57
CA GLU A 7 0.64 -21.94 -11.15
C GLU A 7 1.46 -22.85 -12.09
N MET A 8 2.67 -22.40 -12.47
CA MET A 8 3.59 -23.13 -13.37
C MET A 8 3.16 -23.20 -14.84
N LYS A 9 2.08 -22.53 -15.26
CA LYS A 9 1.60 -22.53 -16.65
C LYS A 9 2.52 -21.74 -17.59
N ARG A 10 3.25 -20.74 -17.08
CA ARG A 10 4.16 -19.91 -17.86
C ARG A 10 5.55 -19.88 -17.22
N VAL A 11 6.59 -19.86 -18.05
CA VAL A 11 7.99 -19.79 -17.60
C VAL A 11 8.71 -18.68 -18.35
N THR A 12 9.42 -17.82 -17.63
CA THR A 12 10.36 -16.87 -18.25
C THR A 12 11.77 -17.14 -17.76
N THR A 13 12.74 -16.96 -18.65
CA THR A 13 14.16 -17.02 -18.28
C THR A 13 14.67 -15.60 -18.05
N ARG A 14 15.16 -15.33 -16.84
CA ARG A 14 15.72 -14.01 -16.47
C ARG A 14 17.12 -14.17 -15.87
N ARG A 15 18.00 -13.21 -16.18
CA ARG A 15 19.29 -13.05 -15.50
C ARG A 15 19.05 -12.36 -14.16
N HIS A 16 19.78 -12.77 -13.13
CA HIS A 16 19.70 -12.20 -11.79
C HIS A 16 21.11 -11.91 -11.29
N LYS A 17 21.27 -10.82 -10.54
CA LYS A 17 22.46 -10.51 -9.75
C LYS A 17 22.19 -10.96 -8.32
N TYR A 18 23.13 -11.71 -7.77
CA TYR A 18 23.05 -12.27 -6.43
C TYR A 18 24.03 -11.54 -5.51
N PHE A 19 23.52 -11.10 -4.37
CA PHE A 19 24.28 -10.45 -3.31
C PHE A 19 24.08 -11.26 -2.04
N TYR A 20 25.10 -11.42 -1.22
CA TYR A 20 24.95 -12.10 0.05
C TYR A 20 25.90 -11.53 1.10
N HIS A 21 25.49 -11.61 2.37
CA HIS A 21 26.29 -11.16 3.49
C HIS A 21 25.99 -11.99 4.75
N PRO A 22 27.01 -12.36 5.55
CA PRO A 22 26.78 -13.05 6.81
C PRO A 22 26.13 -12.13 7.85
N ILE A 23 25.25 -12.69 8.68
CA ILE A 23 24.69 -11.99 9.84
C ILE A 23 25.58 -12.31 11.03
N ARG A 24 26.28 -11.29 11.55
CA ARG A 24 27.23 -11.45 12.66
C ARG A 24 26.58 -12.11 13.88
N ASP A 25 27.36 -12.94 14.56
CA ASP A 25 26.95 -13.66 15.78
C ASP A 25 25.76 -14.61 15.61
N THR A 26 25.48 -15.02 14.36
CA THR A 26 24.48 -16.05 14.04
C THR A 26 25.02 -17.00 12.97
N PRO A 27 24.48 -18.24 12.85
CA PRO A 27 24.83 -19.15 11.76
C PRO A 27 24.15 -18.78 10.42
N PHE A 28 23.46 -17.63 10.33
CA PHE A 28 22.66 -17.26 9.16
C PHE A 28 23.39 -16.28 8.23
N SER A 29 23.01 -16.31 6.94
CA SER A 29 23.43 -15.33 5.94
C SER A 29 22.20 -14.78 5.22
N LEU A 30 22.24 -13.50 4.88
CA LEU A 30 21.22 -12.84 4.07
C LEU A 30 21.64 -12.93 2.60
N GLY A 31 20.75 -13.44 1.74
CA GLY A 31 20.92 -13.43 0.29
C GLY A 31 19.84 -12.59 -0.39
N LEU A 32 20.23 -11.79 -1.37
CA LEU A 32 19.36 -10.96 -2.20
C LEU A 32 19.57 -11.31 -3.68
N ALA A 33 18.48 -11.52 -4.41
CA ALA A 33 18.51 -11.77 -5.85
C ALA A 33 17.71 -10.68 -6.58
N LEU A 34 18.40 -9.83 -7.34
CA LEU A 34 17.78 -8.76 -8.13
C LEU A 34 17.77 -9.15 -9.61
N PRO A 35 16.65 -9.02 -10.34
CA PRO A 35 16.63 -9.21 -11.79
C PRO A 35 17.63 -8.28 -12.48
N ASP A 36 18.38 -8.77 -13.46
CA ASP A 36 19.33 -7.92 -14.18
C ASP A 36 18.59 -6.90 -15.06
N GLY A 37 18.98 -5.64 -14.99
CA GLY A 37 18.32 -4.51 -15.68
C GLY A 37 17.03 -3.99 -15.04
N TYR A 38 16.54 -4.58 -13.94
CA TYR A 38 15.33 -4.14 -13.23
C TYR A 38 15.56 -4.13 -11.71
N GLY A 39 14.99 -3.15 -10.99
CA GLY A 39 15.14 -3.04 -9.52
C GLY A 39 16.46 -2.42 -9.04
N MET A 40 17.28 -1.87 -9.96
CA MET A 40 18.44 -1.03 -9.62
C MET A 40 18.06 0.42 -9.30
N TYR A 41 16.90 0.85 -9.78
CA TYR A 41 16.32 2.17 -9.56
C TYR A 41 14.87 1.98 -9.12
N GLU A 42 14.39 2.89 -8.30
CA GLU A 42 13.01 2.97 -7.87
C GLU A 42 12.42 4.33 -8.26
N VAL A 43 11.11 4.36 -8.47
CA VAL A 43 10.37 5.59 -8.67
C VAL A 43 9.95 6.10 -7.30
N LEU A 44 10.46 7.27 -6.92
CA LEU A 44 10.04 7.98 -5.72
C LEU A 44 8.86 8.89 -6.08
N GLY A 45 7.66 8.32 -6.07
CA GLY A 45 6.42 9.05 -6.35
C GLY A 45 5.51 9.00 -5.13
N GLU A 46 5.49 10.05 -4.32
CA GLU A 46 4.59 10.17 -3.17
C GLU A 46 3.65 11.35 -3.35
N ARG A 47 2.36 11.18 -3.05
CA ARG A 47 1.39 12.28 -2.99
C ARG A 47 0.99 12.56 -1.55
N GLU A 48 1.21 13.78 -1.08
CA GLU A 48 0.73 14.18 0.26
C GLU A 48 -0.80 14.14 0.31
N ILE A 49 -1.35 13.47 1.32
CA ILE A 49 -2.80 13.22 1.46
C ILE A 49 -3.43 14.16 2.47
N LYS A 50 -2.77 14.38 3.62
CA LYS A 50 -3.38 15.07 4.78
C LYS A 50 -3.57 16.55 4.52
N LEU A 51 -2.60 17.19 3.86
CA LEU A 51 -2.61 18.61 3.54
C LEU A 51 -3.13 18.90 2.13
N SER A 52 -3.52 17.87 1.38
CA SER A 52 -4.03 18.04 0.02
C SER A 52 -5.45 18.61 0.04
N SER A 53 -5.70 19.58 -0.84
CA SER A 53 -7.05 20.09 -1.14
C SER A 53 -7.87 19.11 -1.97
N VAL A 54 -7.22 18.16 -2.64
CA VAL A 54 -7.86 17.18 -3.52
C VAL A 54 -8.38 16.01 -2.71
N ASN A 55 -9.63 15.60 -2.99
CA ASN A 55 -10.20 14.40 -2.40
C ASN A 55 -9.62 13.14 -3.08
N VAL A 56 -8.56 12.57 -2.50
CA VAL A 56 -7.86 11.42 -3.09
C VAL A 56 -8.73 10.17 -3.23
N THR A 57 -9.82 10.04 -2.46
CA THR A 57 -10.75 8.90 -2.59
C THR A 57 -11.50 8.89 -3.91
N GLU A 58 -11.53 10.01 -4.65
CA GLU A 58 -12.12 10.09 -5.98
C GLU A 58 -11.44 9.15 -6.98
N TYR A 59 -10.12 8.92 -6.82
CA TYR A 59 -9.34 8.03 -7.67
C TYR A 59 -9.55 6.54 -7.37
N PHE A 60 -10.28 6.21 -6.29
CA PHE A 60 -10.56 4.84 -5.85
C PHE A 60 -12.06 4.50 -5.93
N LYS A 61 -12.76 5.09 -6.90
CA LYS A 61 -14.20 4.84 -7.12
C LYS A 61 -14.43 3.66 -8.06
N GLY A 62 -15.54 2.96 -7.83
CA GLY A 62 -15.92 1.78 -8.60
C GLY A 62 -15.05 0.56 -8.25
N ASN A 63 -15.13 -0.46 -9.11
CA ASN A 63 -14.52 -1.78 -8.87
C ASN A 63 -13.38 -2.11 -9.84
N ASN A 64 -12.98 -1.15 -10.69
CA ASN A 64 -11.95 -1.35 -11.72
C ASN A 64 -10.56 -0.89 -11.25
N TRP A 65 -10.19 -1.25 -10.03
CA TRP A 65 -8.85 -1.04 -9.49
C TRP A 65 -8.59 -2.12 -8.45
N LYS A 66 -7.30 -2.40 -8.22
CA LYS A 66 -6.85 -3.41 -7.27
C LYS A 66 -5.61 -2.92 -6.55
N VAL A 67 -5.43 -3.42 -5.33
CA VAL A 67 -4.18 -3.24 -4.60
C VAL A 67 -3.51 -4.59 -4.42
N HIS A 68 -2.19 -4.58 -4.19
CA HIS A 68 -1.45 -5.81 -3.95
C HIS A 68 -2.00 -6.52 -2.69
N PRO A 69 -2.41 -7.80 -2.78
CA PRO A 69 -3.11 -8.48 -1.69
C PRO A 69 -2.26 -8.68 -0.44
N ASP A 70 -0.95 -8.84 -0.61
CA ASP A 70 -0.02 -9.12 0.50
C ASP A 70 0.60 -7.85 1.12
N TRP A 71 0.33 -6.66 0.58
CA TRP A 71 0.93 -5.42 1.07
C TRP A 71 0.14 -4.85 2.25
N VAL A 72 0.85 -4.48 3.31
CA VAL A 72 0.26 -3.86 4.49
C VAL A 72 0.40 -2.35 4.40
N TYR A 73 -0.58 -1.70 3.78
CA TYR A 73 -0.67 -0.23 3.72
C TYR A 73 -0.95 0.37 5.10
N CYS A 74 -2.04 -0.10 5.71
CA CYS A 74 -2.47 0.24 7.05
C CYS A 74 -3.23 -0.94 7.64
N GLU A 75 -3.01 -1.25 8.92
CA GLU A 75 -3.72 -2.31 9.63
C GLU A 75 -3.97 -1.91 11.08
N TYR A 76 -5.08 -2.35 11.65
CA TYR A 76 -5.27 -2.23 13.10
C TYR A 76 -4.42 -3.28 13.80
N ASN A 77 -3.83 -2.91 14.94
CA ASN A 77 -3.01 -3.84 15.72
C ASN A 77 -3.85 -4.96 16.34
N TYR A 78 -5.16 -4.72 16.51
CA TYR A 78 -6.13 -5.66 17.06
C TYR A 78 -7.16 -6.05 16.00
N ALA A 79 -6.85 -7.10 15.22
CA ALA A 79 -7.65 -7.56 14.08
C ALA A 79 -9.08 -8.03 14.45
N ASN A 80 -9.34 -8.38 15.72
CA ASN A 80 -10.60 -9.00 16.13
C ASN A 80 -11.80 -8.06 16.10
N GLU A 81 -11.59 -6.74 16.02
CA GLU A 81 -12.67 -5.75 16.04
C GLU A 81 -12.88 -5.04 14.69
N HIS A 82 -11.91 -5.13 13.80
CA HIS A 82 -11.93 -4.48 12.49
C HIS A 82 -11.64 -5.52 11.42
N TYR A 83 -12.71 -6.03 10.80
CA TYR A 83 -12.63 -6.97 9.69
C TYR A 83 -12.94 -6.26 8.37
N PHE A 84 -12.12 -6.51 7.36
CA PHE A 84 -12.30 -6.06 5.99
C PHE A 84 -12.41 -7.29 5.09
N ALA A 85 -13.37 -7.31 4.18
CA ALA A 85 -13.53 -8.45 3.27
C ALA A 85 -12.46 -8.45 2.18
N THR A 86 -11.93 -7.27 1.84
CA THR A 86 -10.91 -7.09 0.81
C THR A 86 -9.82 -6.09 1.22
N PRO A 87 -8.60 -6.22 0.68
CA PRO A 87 -7.55 -5.22 0.85
C PRO A 87 -7.99 -3.82 0.38
N GLU A 88 -8.82 -3.73 -0.66
CA GLU A 88 -9.36 -2.46 -1.17
C GLU A 88 -10.23 -1.73 -0.15
N GLU A 89 -11.12 -2.46 0.54
CA GLU A 89 -11.96 -1.90 1.61
C GLU A 89 -11.11 -1.35 2.77
N GLN A 90 -10.06 -2.08 3.15
CA GLN A 90 -9.13 -1.66 4.20
C GLN A 90 -8.39 -0.37 3.81
N VAL A 91 -7.88 -0.28 2.58
CA VAL A 91 -7.22 0.92 2.04
C VAL A 91 -8.18 2.12 2.05
N LEU A 92 -9.40 1.96 1.55
CA LEU A 92 -10.43 3.01 1.55
C LEU A 92 -10.78 3.49 2.95
N HIS A 93 -10.93 2.55 3.89
CA HIS A 93 -11.20 2.86 5.29
C HIS A 93 -10.12 3.79 5.86
N PHE A 94 -8.84 3.45 5.68
CA PHE A 94 -7.75 4.28 6.19
C PHE A 94 -7.60 5.61 5.42
N LEU A 95 -7.80 5.64 4.10
CA LEU A 95 -7.85 6.89 3.32
C LEU A 95 -8.89 7.86 3.89
N SER A 96 -10.09 7.38 4.20
CA SER A 96 -11.14 8.21 4.78
C SER A 96 -10.77 8.76 6.16
N ARG A 97 -9.98 8.01 6.95
CA ARG A 97 -9.49 8.45 8.26
C ARG A 97 -8.35 9.45 8.16
N THR A 98 -7.51 9.39 7.12
CA THR A 98 -6.35 10.29 6.97
C THR A 98 -6.72 11.78 6.89
N ARG A 99 -7.93 12.07 6.42
CA ARG A 99 -8.48 13.44 6.33
C ARG A 99 -9.09 13.94 7.63
N LYS A 100 -9.31 13.08 8.63
CA LYS A 100 -9.92 13.48 9.90
C LYS A 100 -8.93 14.29 10.75
N PRO A 101 -9.40 15.31 11.49
CA PRO A 101 -8.56 16.03 12.44
C PRO A 101 -7.88 15.06 13.41
N GLY A 102 -6.61 15.31 13.72
CA GLY A 102 -5.84 14.47 14.64
C GLY A 102 -5.20 13.22 14.00
N TRP A 103 -5.34 13.00 12.69
CA TRP A 103 -4.65 11.90 12.01
C TRP A 103 -3.12 11.94 12.18
N LYS A 104 -2.54 10.76 12.45
CA LYS A 104 -1.09 10.53 12.55
C LYS A 104 -0.71 9.29 11.75
N TRP A 105 0.41 9.38 11.02
CA TRP A 105 1.03 8.24 10.38
C TRP A 105 1.80 7.44 11.43
N MET A 106 1.26 6.30 11.86
CA MET A 106 1.89 5.42 12.84
C MET A 106 2.67 4.32 12.12
N SER A 107 3.87 4.66 11.62
CA SER A 107 4.71 3.75 10.83
C SER A 107 5.54 2.76 11.66
N LEU A 108 5.42 2.80 12.99
CA LEU A 108 6.07 1.83 13.86
C LEU A 108 5.05 0.76 14.24
N ARG A 109 5.28 -0.49 13.82
CA ARG A 109 4.52 -1.61 14.40
C ARG A 109 4.81 -1.63 15.89
N PRO A 110 3.79 -1.67 16.76
CA PRO A 110 4.03 -1.87 18.18
C PRO A 110 4.86 -3.14 18.37
N ARG A 111 5.86 -3.09 19.25
CA ARG A 111 6.43 -4.33 19.77
C ARG A 111 5.27 -5.11 20.39
N SER A 112 5.23 -6.42 20.13
CA SER A 112 4.19 -7.32 20.65
C SER A 112 3.83 -6.92 22.08
N PRO A 113 2.54 -6.73 22.41
CA PRO A 113 2.18 -6.26 23.74
C PRO A 113 2.67 -7.30 24.74
N SER A 114 3.69 -6.93 25.52
CA SER A 114 4.02 -7.67 26.73
C SER A 114 2.75 -7.71 27.56
N ARG A 115 2.28 -8.91 27.90
CA ARG A 115 1.13 -9.15 28.78
C ARG A 115 1.41 -8.54 30.16
N SER A 116 1.32 -7.23 30.32
CA SER A 116 1.14 -6.60 31.61
C SER A 116 -0.36 -6.46 31.81
N GLN A 117 -0.92 -7.43 32.52
CA GLN A 117 -2.19 -7.24 33.20
C GLN A 117 -2.04 -6.01 34.08
N GLU A 118 -2.75 -4.92 33.79
CA GLU A 118 -3.09 -3.98 34.84
C GLU A 118 -4.40 -3.25 34.52
N SER A 119 -5.27 -3.34 35.52
CA SER A 119 -6.60 -2.80 35.63
C SER A 119 -6.58 -1.26 35.67
N GLY A 120 -7.14 -0.61 34.65
CA GLY A 120 -7.43 0.82 34.70
C GLY A 120 -8.09 1.38 33.43
N HIS A 121 -9.28 1.95 33.58
CA HIS A 121 -10.00 2.82 32.63
C HIS A 121 -10.44 2.24 31.27
N SER A 122 -11.76 2.07 31.10
CA SER A 122 -12.44 1.68 29.85
C SER A 122 -12.04 2.52 28.62
N ASN A 123 -11.70 3.79 28.82
CA ASN A 123 -11.25 4.69 27.76
C ASN A 123 -9.85 4.34 27.22
N MET A 124 -8.93 3.85 28.06
CA MET A 124 -7.60 3.41 27.60
C MET A 124 -7.71 2.15 26.75
N LYS A 125 -8.59 1.21 27.12
CA LYS A 125 -8.84 -0.01 26.33
C LYS A 125 -9.34 0.31 24.92
N LYS A 126 -10.23 1.30 24.75
CA LYS A 126 -10.73 1.71 23.43
C LYS A 126 -9.62 2.36 22.58
N MET A 127 -8.81 3.22 23.20
CA MET A 127 -7.73 3.92 22.51
C MET A 127 -6.61 2.96 22.06
N GLU A 128 -6.38 1.90 22.83
CA GLU A 128 -5.46 0.81 22.48
C GLU A 128 -6.02 -0.08 21.36
N LYS A 129 -7.32 -0.40 21.40
CA LYS A 129 -8.01 -1.16 20.35
C LYS A 129 -8.03 -0.45 18.99
N ASP A 130 -8.16 0.87 19.01
CA ASP A 130 -8.08 1.71 17.81
C ASP A 130 -6.64 2.01 17.38
N SER A 131 -5.62 1.41 18.01
CA SER A 131 -4.24 1.55 17.57
C SER A 131 -4.01 0.83 16.23
N TYR A 132 -3.21 1.45 15.37
CA TYR A 132 -2.96 0.97 14.01
C TYR A 132 -1.50 1.17 13.60
N TYR A 133 -1.06 0.37 12.64
CA TYR A 133 0.12 0.60 11.82
C TYR A 133 -0.32 1.22 10.49
N CYS A 134 0.45 2.19 9.99
CA CYS A 134 0.27 2.76 8.66
C CYS A 134 1.61 3.17 8.07
N ASP A 135 1.95 2.58 6.93
CA ASP A 135 3.10 2.97 6.14
C ASP A 135 2.76 4.21 5.30
N LYS A 136 3.29 5.37 5.72
CA LYS A 136 3.05 6.64 5.04
C LYS A 136 3.50 6.58 3.58
N THR A 137 4.73 6.14 3.34
CA THR A 137 5.35 6.15 2.02
C THR A 137 4.59 5.26 1.05
N LEU A 138 4.26 4.05 1.49
CA LEU A 138 3.50 3.10 0.70
C LEU A 138 2.10 3.63 0.35
N MET A 139 1.42 4.24 1.33
CA MET A 139 0.08 4.80 1.13
C MET A 139 0.10 6.00 0.17
N GLN A 140 1.10 6.87 0.29
CA GLN A 140 1.25 8.04 -0.58
C GLN A 140 1.68 7.65 -1.99
N SER A 141 2.47 6.59 -2.15
CA SER A 141 2.82 6.03 -3.45
C SER A 141 1.64 5.39 -4.15
N LEU A 142 0.75 4.71 -3.42
CA LEU A 142 -0.50 4.19 -3.98
C LEU A 142 -1.39 5.32 -4.51
N VAL A 143 -1.51 6.42 -3.77
CA VAL A 143 -2.30 7.58 -4.24
C VAL A 143 -1.67 8.22 -5.47
N PHE A 144 -0.34 8.32 -5.52
CA PHE A 144 0.35 8.80 -6.71
C PHE A 144 0.07 7.91 -7.93
N ASP A 145 0.19 6.59 -7.79
CA ASP A 145 -0.09 5.62 -8.85
C ASP A 145 -1.54 5.72 -9.36
N ALA A 146 -2.50 5.85 -8.45
CA ALA A 146 -3.92 6.02 -8.80
C ALA A 146 -4.19 7.30 -9.60
N ILE A 147 -3.51 8.41 -9.27
CA ILE A 147 -3.62 9.68 -10.01
C ILE A 147 -3.07 9.52 -11.42
N ILE A 148 -1.86 8.97 -11.57
CA ILE A 148 -1.21 8.79 -12.87
C ILE A 148 -2.02 7.83 -13.75
N THR A 149 -2.47 6.70 -13.20
CA THR A 149 -3.30 5.73 -13.92
C THR A 149 -4.60 6.37 -14.40
N HIS A 150 -5.27 7.14 -13.53
CA HIS A 150 -6.48 7.87 -13.90
C HIS A 150 -6.23 8.87 -15.05
N GLU A 151 -5.15 9.63 -15.01
CA GLU A 151 -4.78 10.55 -16.09
C GLU A 151 -4.51 9.84 -17.42
N LEU A 152 -3.81 8.69 -17.38
CA LEU A 152 -3.54 7.86 -18.56
C LEU A 152 -4.83 7.29 -19.16
N GLU A 153 -5.77 6.84 -18.33
CA GLU A 153 -7.09 6.37 -18.78
C GLU A 153 -7.91 7.49 -19.44
N HIS A 154 -7.82 8.72 -18.92
CA HIS A 154 -8.52 9.86 -19.51
C HIS A 154 -7.89 10.29 -20.84
N ALA A 155 -6.57 10.29 -20.93
CA ALA A 155 -5.84 10.62 -22.15
C ALA A 155 -6.05 9.60 -23.28
N SER A 156 -6.33 8.34 -22.94
CA SER A 156 -6.56 7.26 -23.92
C SER A 156 -8.00 7.20 -24.45
N ARG A 157 -8.94 7.98 -23.91
CA ARG A 157 -10.29 8.10 -24.46
C ARG A 157 -10.28 9.03 -25.69
N PRO A 158 -10.72 8.57 -26.88
CA PRO A 158 -10.84 9.44 -28.04
C PRO A 158 -11.86 10.56 -27.74
N SER A 159 -11.49 11.80 -28.10
CA SER A 159 -12.37 12.97 -28.02
C SER A 159 -13.58 12.81 -28.94
N SER A 160 -14.65 12.17 -28.46
CA SER A 160 -15.96 12.24 -29.11
C SER A 160 -16.62 13.60 -28.82
N ALA A 161 -16.02 14.67 -29.33
CA ALA A 161 -16.58 16.02 -29.28
C ALA A 161 -15.89 16.92 -30.33
N ILE A 162 -15.87 16.50 -31.59
CA ILE A 162 -15.72 17.44 -32.71
C ILE A 162 -17.09 17.56 -33.36
N LYS A 163 -17.68 18.74 -33.13
CA LYS A 163 -18.92 19.29 -33.65
C LYS A 163 -19.19 18.89 -35.11
N GLU A 164 -20.28 18.18 -35.36
CA GLU A 164 -21.05 18.37 -36.59
C GLU A 164 -22.19 19.34 -36.28
N ASP A 165 -21.84 20.62 -36.36
CA ASP A 165 -22.79 21.69 -36.57
C ASP A 165 -22.26 22.44 -37.80
N LYS A 166 -22.78 22.09 -38.98
CA LYS A 166 -22.74 22.90 -40.19
C LYS A 166 -23.66 22.33 -41.29
N GLN A 167 -24.83 22.98 -41.34
CA GLN A 167 -25.53 23.51 -42.51
C GLN A 167 -26.32 22.55 -43.42
#